data_AF-A0A5M8P4D4-F1
#
_entry.id   AF-A0A5M8P4D4-F1
#
_cell.length_a   1.000
_cell.length_b   1.000
_cell.length_c   1.000
_cell.angle_alpha   90.00
_cell.angle_beta   90.00
_cell.angle_gamma   90.00
#
_symmetry.space_group_name_H-M   'P 1'
#
loop_
_entity.id
_entity.type
_entity.pdbx_description
1 polymer ?
#
loop_
_entity_poly.entity_id
_entity_poly.type
_entity_poly.pdbx_seq_one_letter_code
_entity_poly.pdbx_strand_id
1 'polypeptide(L)'
;MICDFLRHPNGCRKKKKELSLRMFVRRKNNRSGSTSVVVVQKINGRTRYITTIGVSSDEKELQDLEKQGNEWIQSYFGDLFYSHQKE
;
A
#
# COMPACT_ATOMS: atom_id res chain seq x y z
N MET A 1 45.22 -7.22 25.57
CA MET A 1 43.76 -7.25 25.83
C MET A 1 43.07 -6.47 24.73
N ILE A 2 42.88 -7.12 23.58
CA ILE A 2 42.12 -6.56 22.46
C ILE A 2 40.77 -7.25 22.56
N CYS A 3 39.72 -6.46 22.76
CA CYS A 3 38.37 -6.96 22.90
C CYS A 3 37.90 -7.53 21.55
N ASP A 4 37.77 -8.85 21.49
CA ASP A 4 37.02 -9.54 20.44
C ASP A 4 35.54 -9.18 20.54
N PHE A 5 35.11 -8.25 19.70
CA PHE A 5 33.70 -7.93 19.50
C PHE A 5 33.41 -7.78 18.00
N LEU A 6 33.44 -8.89 17.27
CA LEU A 6 32.80 -8.96 15.96
C LEU A 6 31.68 -9.99 15.99
N ARG A 7 30.57 -9.52 16.57
CA ARG A 7 29.24 -10.11 16.53
C ARG A 7 28.74 -10.13 15.07
N HIS A 8 28.74 -11.28 14.41
CA HIS A 8 27.78 -11.52 13.31
C HIS A 8 26.38 -11.65 13.97
N PRO A 9 25.29 -10.98 13.53
CA PRO A 9 24.54 -11.43 12.34
C PRO A 9 23.62 -10.35 11.70
N ASN A 10 23.05 -10.62 10.51
CA ASN A 10 21.95 -9.86 9.89
C ASN A 10 22.26 -8.45 9.34
N GLY A 11 23.11 -8.40 8.32
CA GLY A 11 23.02 -7.35 7.31
C GLY A 11 21.72 -7.53 6.51
N CYS A 12 20.61 -6.96 6.99
CA CYS A 12 19.38 -6.81 6.22
C CYS A 12 19.76 -6.04 4.94
N ARG A 13 19.92 -6.76 3.82
CA ARG A 13 20.10 -6.16 2.48
C ARG A 13 18.95 -5.20 2.28
N LYS A 14 19.20 -3.89 2.40
CA LYS A 14 18.32 -2.88 1.82
C LYS A 14 18.41 -3.10 0.31
N LYS A 15 17.58 -4.01 -0.21
CA LYS A 15 17.44 -4.22 -1.65
C LYS A 15 17.15 -2.85 -2.24
N LYS A 16 18.00 -2.54 -3.22
CA LYS A 16 18.00 -1.38 -4.10
C LYS A 16 16.61 -0.73 -4.16
N LYS A 17 16.60 0.52 -3.70
CA LYS A 17 15.47 1.43 -3.53
C LYS A 17 14.88 1.77 -4.90
N GLU A 18 14.26 0.81 -5.55
CA GLU A 18 13.40 1.07 -6.70
C GLU A 18 12.18 1.79 -6.15
N LEU A 19 12.03 3.06 -6.51
CA LEU A 19 10.86 3.88 -6.19
C LEU A 19 9.62 3.30 -6.90
N SER A 20 9.16 2.14 -6.44
CA SER A 20 7.86 1.63 -6.79
C SER A 20 6.85 2.52 -6.06
N LEU A 21 6.28 3.49 -6.79
CA LEU A 21 5.09 4.24 -6.42
C LEU A 21 3.89 3.28 -6.32
N ARG A 22 3.93 2.32 -5.40
CA ARG A 22 2.89 1.29 -5.28
C ARG A 22 1.71 1.85 -4.48
N MET A 23 0.63 2.15 -5.20
CA MET A 23 -0.70 2.16 -4.62
C MET A 23 -1.14 0.73 -4.35
N PHE A 24 -1.81 0.47 -3.23
CA PHE A 24 -2.38 -0.84 -2.90
C PHE A 24 -3.61 -0.68 -2.00
N VAL A 25 -4.49 -1.69 -2.04
CA VAL A 25 -5.64 -1.79 -1.15
C VAL A 25 -5.18 -2.27 0.23
N ARG A 26 -5.69 -1.66 1.28
CA ARG A 26 -5.42 -2.00 2.68
C ARG A 26 -6.72 -2.11 3.45
N ARG A 27 -6.88 -3.20 4.21
CA ARG A 27 -7.90 -3.31 5.26
C ARG A 27 -7.45 -2.61 6.54
N LYS A 28 -8.34 -1.85 7.14
CA LYS A 28 -8.15 -1.16 8.42
C LYS A 28 -9.31 -1.52 9.35
N ASN A 29 -9.04 -2.37 10.33
CA ASN A 29 -10.02 -2.71 11.37
C ASN A 29 -10.23 -1.51 12.30
N ASN A 30 -11.48 -1.15 12.52
CA ASN A 30 -11.89 -0.09 13.44
C ASN A 30 -12.29 -0.70 14.78
N ARG A 31 -12.15 0.08 15.87
CA ARG A 31 -12.51 -0.34 17.23
C ARG A 31 -14.00 -0.69 17.39
N SER A 32 -14.85 -0.27 16.45
CA SER A 32 -16.28 -0.59 16.37
C SER A 32 -16.59 -2.00 15.87
N GLY A 33 -15.60 -2.78 15.42
CA GLY A 33 -15.80 -4.11 14.82
C GLY A 33 -16.02 -4.09 13.31
N SER A 34 -16.09 -2.91 12.68
CA SER A 34 -16.12 -2.77 11.23
C SER A 34 -14.71 -2.65 10.65
N THR A 35 -14.56 -2.99 9.37
CA THR A 35 -13.31 -2.90 8.63
C THR A 35 -13.46 -1.91 7.47
N SER A 36 -12.57 -0.92 7.42
CA SER A 36 -12.48 0.03 6.32
C SER A 36 -11.51 -0.50 5.25
N VAL A 37 -11.95 -0.54 4.00
CA VAL A 37 -11.11 -0.84 2.83
C VAL A 37 -10.66 0.49 2.22
N VAL A 38 -9.35 0.72 2.18
CA VAL A 38 -8.76 1.99 1.74
C VAL A 38 -7.67 1.75 0.72
N VAL A 39 -7.51 2.68 -0.23
CA VAL A 39 -6.37 2.70 -1.14
C VAL A 39 -5.31 3.62 -0.54
N VAL A 40 -4.09 3.11 -0.43
CA VAL A 40 -2.94 3.84 0.10
C VAL A 40 -1.80 3.83 -0.90
N GLN A 41 -1.01 4.90 -0.93
CA GLN A 41 0.18 5.01 -1.76
C GLN A 41 1.43 5.10 -0.90
N LYS A 42 2.48 4.37 -1.26
CA LYS A 42 3.81 4.58 -0.69
C LYS A 42 4.62 5.54 -1.56
N ILE A 43 4.96 6.71 -1.01
CA ILE A 43 5.85 7.70 -1.64
C ILE A 43 6.99 7.99 -0.67
N ASN A 44 8.24 7.86 -1.13
CA ASN A 44 9.44 8.20 -0.34
C ASN A 44 9.48 7.56 1.05
N GLY A 45 9.01 6.32 1.17
CA GLY A 45 8.96 5.59 2.45
C GLY A 45 7.83 6.03 3.40
N ARG A 46 6.99 6.99 3.00
CA ARG A 46 5.80 7.42 3.72
C ARG A 46 4.56 6.79 3.08
N THR A 47 3.57 6.46 3.90
CA THR A 47 2.28 5.96 3.42
C THR A 47 1.28 7.11 3.43
N ARG A 48 0.68 7.38 2.27
CA ARG A 48 -0.39 8.38 2.08
C ARG A 48 -1.71 7.66 1.85
N TYR A 49 -2.77 8.12 2.50
CA TYR A 49 -4.13 7.67 2.20
C TYR A 49 -4.62 8.39 0.95
N ILE A 50 -5.12 7.63 -0.02
CA ILE A 50 -5.61 8.17 -1.29
C ILE A 50 -7.13 8.29 -1.23
N THR A 51 -7.82 7.18 -1.00
CA THR A 51 -9.28 7.16 -0.89
C THR A 51 -9.75 6.00 -0.02
N THR A 52 -10.99 6.10 0.45
CA THR A 52 -11.72 5.00 1.11
C THR A 52 -12.68 4.41 0.10
N ILE A 53 -12.59 3.11 -0.12
CA ILE A 53 -13.50 2.40 -1.03
C ILE A 53 -14.82 2.11 -0.32
N GLY A 54 -14.74 1.69 0.94
CA GLY A 54 -15.92 1.46 1.77
C GLY A 54 -15.57 0.95 3.16
N VAL A 55 -16.59 0.72 3.95
CA VAL A 55 -16.49 0.16 5.30
C VAL A 55 -17.58 -0.88 5.46
N SER A 56 -17.23 -2.08 5.90
CA SER A 56 -18.20 -3.13 6.21
C SER A 56 -17.71 -4.00 7.37
N SER A 57 -18.64 -4.67 8.03
CA SER A 57 -18.38 -5.75 9.00
C SER A 57 -18.59 -7.13 8.38
N ASP A 58 -19.17 -7.22 7.19
CA ASP A 58 -19.41 -8.48 6.48
C ASP A 58 -18.22 -8.86 5.60
N GLU A 59 -17.74 -10.10 5.72
CA GLU A 59 -16.53 -10.55 5.00
C GLU A 59 -16.74 -10.62 3.48
N LYS A 60 -17.95 -10.94 3.01
CA LYS A 60 -18.26 -11.00 1.58
C LYS A 60 -18.26 -9.60 0.98
N GLU A 61 -18.87 -8.64 1.68
CA GLU A 61 -18.80 -7.23 1.27
C GLU A 61 -17.36 -6.71 1.28
N LEU A 62 -16.54 -7.09 2.28
CA LEU A 62 -15.14 -6.69 2.34
C LEU A 62 -14.33 -7.20 1.15
N GLN A 63 -14.56 -8.44 0.71
CA GLN A 63 -13.90 -8.98 -0.49
C GLN A 63 -14.31 -8.22 -1.76
N ASP A 64 -15.58 -7.86 -1.88
CA ASP A 64 -16.08 -7.08 -3.02
C ASP A 64 -15.45 -5.67 -3.02
N LEU A 65 -15.42 -4.99 -1.87
CA LEU A 65 -14.77 -3.70 -1.70
C LEU A 65 -13.26 -3.77 -2.01
N GLU A 66 -12.59 -4.88 -1.70
CA GLU A 66 -11.19 -5.05 -2.09
C GLU A 66 -11.01 -5.19 -3.60
N LYS A 67 -11.90 -5.94 -4.26
CA LYS A 67 -11.90 -6.07 -5.71
C LYS A 67 -12.11 -4.70 -6.37
N GLN A 68 -13.11 -3.95 -5.92
CA GLN A 68 -13.38 -2.58 -6.36
C GLN A 68 -12.17 -1.66 -6.14
N GLY A 69 -11.49 -1.79 -5.00
CA GLY A 69 -10.27 -1.03 -4.72
C GLY A 69 -9.14 -1.34 -5.69
N ASN A 70 -8.98 -2.59 -6.11
CA ASN A 70 -7.98 -2.98 -7.10
C ASN A 70 -8.34 -2.47 -8.51
N GLU A 71 -9.62 -2.54 -8.89
CA GLU A 71 -10.13 -1.97 -10.14
C GLU A 71 -9.94 -0.44 -10.17
N TRP A 72 -10.21 0.23 -9.04
CA TRP A 72 -9.98 1.67 -8.87
C TRP A 72 -8.51 2.03 -9.07
N ILE A 73 -7.59 1.26 -8.49
CA ILE A 73 -6.14 1.47 -8.68
C ILE A 73 -5.76 1.31 -10.17
N GLN A 74 -6.28 0.28 -10.85
CA GLN A 74 -6.01 0.04 -12.27
C GLN A 74 -6.52 1.19 -13.14
N SER A 75 -7.74 1.67 -12.89
CA SER A 75 -8.31 2.85 -13.58
C SER A 75 -7.47 4.10 -13.32
N TYR A 76 -7.10 4.34 -12.07
CA TYR A 76 -6.31 5.51 -11.68
C TYR A 76 -4.94 5.55 -12.38
N PHE A 77 -4.28 4.41 -12.56
CA PHE A 77 -3.05 4.34 -13.36
C PHE A 77 -3.32 4.54 -14.86
N GLY A 78 -4.42 3.99 -15.39
CA GLY A 78 -4.84 4.22 -16.78
C GLY A 78 -5.05 5.71 -17.10
N ASP A 79 -5.77 6.42 -16.24
CA ASP A 79 -6.03 7.86 -16.37
C ASP A 79 -4.74 8.70 -16.27
N LEU A 80 -3.83 8.29 -15.37
CA LEU A 80 -2.53 8.94 -15.21
C LEU A 80 -1.64 8.79 -16.45
N PHE A 81 -1.73 7.66 -17.16
CA PHE A 81 -1.00 7.42 -18.42
C PHE A 81 -1.62 8.17 -19.61
N TYR A 82 -2.95 8.27 -19.70
CA TYR A 82 -3.64 8.98 -20.80
C TYR A 82 -3.44 10.49 -20.78
N SER A 83 -3.23 11.06 -19.60
CA SER A 83 -3.04 12.52 -19.42
C SER A 83 -1.69 13.04 -19.93
N HIS A 84 -0.81 12.18 -20.45
CA HIS A 84 0.55 12.53 -20.91
C HIS A 84 0.72 12.56 -22.44
N GLN A 85 -0.35 12.47 -23.24
CA GLN A 85 -0.29 12.53 -24.71
C GLN A 85 -0.90 13.81 -25.32
N LYS A 86 -0.83 14.94 -24.62
CA LYS A 86 -1.36 16.21 -25.13
C LYS A 86 -0.42 17.39 -24.87
N GLU A 87 0.81 17.27 -25.36
CA GLU A 87 1.68 18.41 -25.69
C GLU A 87 2.41 18.14 -27.01
#